data_AF-A0AAJ2NT07-F1
#
_entry.id   AF-A0AAJ2NT07-F1
#
_cell.length_a   1.000
_cell.length_b   1.000
_cell.length_c   1.000
_cell.angle_alpha   90.00
_cell.angle_beta   90.00
_cell.angle_gamma   90.00
#
_symmetry.space_group_name_H-M   'P 1'
#
loop_
_entity.id
_entity.type
_entity.pdbx_description
1 polymer ?
#
loop_
_entity_poly.entity_id
_entity_poly.type
_entity_poly.pdbx_seq_one_letter_code
_entity_poly.pdbx_strand_id
1 'polypeptide(L)'
;FYPGEEKNDPELAKSFADLADIYVNDAFGAAHRAHASTEGIAHYLPAVSGFLMEKELDVLGKALSNPERPFTAIIGGAKVKDKIG
;
A
#
# COMPACT_ATOMS: atom_id res chain seq x y z
N PHE A 1 3.42 -12.53 14.44
CA PHE A 1 3.45 -12.50 15.93
C PHE A 1 2.08 -12.19 16.50
N TYR A 2 1.36 -11.20 15.97
CA TYR A 2 -0.02 -10.90 16.36
C TYR A 2 -1.01 -11.57 15.37
N PRO A 3 -1.96 -12.40 15.84
CA PRO A 3 -2.92 -13.08 14.97
C PRO A 3 -3.96 -12.13 14.35
N GLY A 4 -4.10 -10.92 14.88
CA GLY A 4 -5.00 -9.88 14.37
C GLY A 4 -4.43 -9.06 13.21
N GLU A 5 -3.13 -9.16 12.91
CA GLU A 5 -2.46 -8.32 11.91
C GLU A 5 -3.05 -8.53 10.52
N GLU A 6 -2.97 -9.75 10.01
CA GLU A 6 -3.46 -10.11 8.67
C GLU A 6 -4.99 -10.07 8.55
N LYS A 7 -5.69 -10.03 9.70
CA LYS A 7 -7.15 -9.97 9.78
C LYS A 7 -7.68 -8.54 9.84
N ASN A 8 -6.79 -7.55 9.89
CA ASN A 8 -7.13 -6.15 10.11
C ASN A 8 -8.02 -5.95 11.35
N ASP A 9 -7.63 -6.57 12.46
CA ASP A 9 -8.39 -6.51 13.71
C ASP A 9 -8.48 -5.05 14.22
N PRO A 10 -9.69 -4.46 14.35
CA PRO A 10 -9.86 -3.08 14.79
C PRO A 10 -9.26 -2.80 16.17
N GLU A 11 -9.30 -3.77 17.09
CA GLU A 11 -8.73 -3.59 18.44
C GLU A 11 -7.20 -3.53 18.38
N LEU A 12 -6.59 -4.34 17.50
CA LEU A 12 -5.15 -4.29 17.27
C LEU A 12 -4.74 -2.97 16.59
N ALA A 13 -5.47 -2.56 15.56
CA ALA A 13 -5.23 -1.30 14.85
C ALA A 13 -5.32 -0.09 15.79
N LYS A 14 -6.32 -0.07 16.68
CA LYS A 14 -6.46 0.95 17.73
C LYS A 14 -5.30 0.92 18.71
N SER A 15 -4.87 -0.27 19.14
CA SER A 15 -3.71 -0.39 20.03
C SER A 15 -2.40 0.11 19.40
N PHE A 16 -2.26 0.03 18.07
CA PHE A 16 -1.15 0.65 17.35
C PHE A 16 -1.30 2.17 17.26
N ALA A 17 -2.53 2.65 17.06
CA ALA A 17 -2.82 4.08 17.02
C ALA A 17 -2.50 4.77 18.36
N ASP A 18 -2.73 4.10 19.49
CA ASP A 18 -2.39 4.62 20.83
C ASP A 18 -0.88 4.88 21.04
N LEU A 19 -0.01 4.43 20.13
CA LEU A 19 1.45 4.61 20.20
C LEU A 19 1.95 5.87 19.50
N ALA A 20 1.12 6.58 18.74
CA ALA A 20 1.56 7.68 17.89
C ALA A 20 0.47 8.73 17.65
N ASP A 21 0.89 9.93 17.24
CA ASP A 21 -0.04 11.01 16.83
C ASP A 21 -0.28 11.05 15.31
N ILE A 22 0.60 10.42 14.53
CA ILE A 22 0.57 10.41 13.06
C ILE A 22 1.02 9.05 12.54
N TYR A 23 0.38 8.59 11.46
CA TYR A 23 0.76 7.39 10.73
C TYR A 23 1.45 7.76 9.41
N VAL A 24 2.64 7.18 9.18
CA VAL A 24 3.37 7.32 7.92
C VAL A 24 3.50 5.94 7.28
N ASN A 25 2.90 5.75 6.11
CA ASN A 25 3.05 4.51 5.35
C ASN A 25 4.17 4.66 4.31
N ASP A 26 5.28 3.97 4.53
CA ASP A 26 6.43 3.92 3.60
C ASP A 26 6.65 2.53 2.99
N ALA A 27 5.60 1.68 3.01
CA ALA A 27 5.67 0.27 2.64
C ALA A 27 4.70 -0.08 1.49
N PHE A 28 4.93 0.46 0.29
CA PHE A 28 4.08 0.24 -0.90
C PHE A 28 3.84 -1.25 -1.21
N GLY A 29 4.87 -2.09 -1.10
CA GLY A 29 4.75 -3.53 -1.34
C GLY A 29 3.77 -4.26 -0.40
N ALA A 30 3.48 -3.70 0.78
CA ALA A 30 2.51 -4.25 1.73
C ALA A 30 1.12 -3.60 1.63
N ALA A 31 1.01 -2.42 1.00
CA ALA A 31 -0.22 -1.63 0.93
C ALA A 31 -1.35 -2.29 0.13
N HIS A 32 -1.06 -3.31 -0.68
CA HIS A 32 -2.07 -4.08 -1.41
C HIS A 32 -2.90 -5.02 -0.52
N ARG A 33 -2.58 -5.14 0.78
CA ARG A 33 -3.33 -5.94 1.76
C ARG A 33 -3.84 -5.04 2.88
N ALA A 34 -5.11 -5.20 3.21
CA ALA A 34 -5.71 -4.53 4.36
C ALA A 34 -5.31 -5.29 5.64
N HIS A 35 -4.22 -4.87 6.28
CA HIS A 35 -3.77 -5.38 7.57
C HIS A 35 -3.84 -4.25 8.62
N ALA A 36 -3.78 -4.62 9.91
CA ALA A 36 -3.88 -3.66 11.00
C ALA A 36 -2.79 -2.56 10.93
N SER A 37 -1.55 -2.91 10.56
CA SER A 37 -0.44 -1.94 10.47
C SER A 37 -0.33 -1.19 9.13
N THR A 38 -0.98 -1.69 8.06
CA THR A 38 -0.89 -1.12 6.71
C THR A 38 -2.10 -0.27 6.32
N GLU A 39 -3.25 -0.54 6.93
CA GLU A 39 -4.54 0.04 6.56
C GLU A 39 -5.37 0.39 7.80
N GLY A 40 -5.55 -0.55 8.74
CA GLY A 40 -6.43 -0.37 9.89
C GLY A 40 -6.08 0.84 10.76
N ILE A 41 -4.80 1.01 11.10
CA ILE A 41 -4.30 2.14 11.91
C ILE A 41 -4.63 3.51 11.28
N ALA A 42 -4.69 3.60 9.95
CA ALA A 42 -4.93 4.85 9.22
C ALA A 42 -6.36 5.40 9.40
N HIS A 43 -7.29 4.59 9.91
CA HIS A 43 -8.64 5.05 10.27
C HIS A 43 -8.69 5.84 11.57
N TYR A 44 -7.64 5.75 12.40
CA TYR A 44 -7.59 6.35 13.73
C TYR A 44 -6.65 7.55 13.83
N LEU A 45 -5.65 7.63 12.95
CA LEU A 45 -4.65 8.70 12.95
C LEU A 45 -4.64 9.43 11.60
N PRO A 46 -4.25 10.71 11.57
CA PRO A 46 -3.83 11.35 10.33
C PRO A 46 -2.77 10.49 9.62
N ALA A 47 -2.99 10.21 8.34
CA ALA A 47 -2.18 9.27 7.57
C ALA A 47 -1.54 9.96 6.36
N VAL A 48 -0.23 9.76 6.19
CA VAL A 48 0.54 10.30 5.06
C VAL A 48 1.45 9.23 4.44
N SER A 49 1.87 9.44 3.20
CA SER A 49 2.92 8.64 2.56
C SER A 49 4.30 9.03 3.07
N GLY A 50 5.18 8.04 3.23
CA GLY A 50 6.63 8.27 3.29
C GLY A 50 7.23 8.50 1.88
N PHE A 51 8.55 8.71 1.80
CA PHE A 51 9.21 9.03 0.53
C PHE A 51 9.28 7.86 -0.46
N LEU A 52 9.41 6.61 0.01
CA LEU A 52 9.36 5.44 -0.86
C LEU A 52 7.95 5.25 -1.42
N MET A 53 6.93 5.40 -0.56
CA MET A 53 5.53 5.35 -0.98
C MET A 53 5.20 6.45 -1.99
N GLU A 54 5.56 7.71 -1.70
CA GLU A 54 5.36 8.86 -2.59
C GLU A 54 5.96 8.59 -3.98
N LYS A 55 7.22 8.14 -4.02
CA LYS A 55 7.90 7.82 -5.28
C LYS A 55 7.19 6.73 -6.09
N GLU A 56 6.72 5.67 -5.45
CA GLU A 56 5.98 4.60 -6.14
C GLU A 56 4.65 5.11 -6.70
N LEU A 57 3.90 5.90 -5.92
CA LEU A 57 2.65 6.52 -6.34
C LEU A 57 2.84 7.47 -7.52
N ASP A 58 3.89 8.30 -7.49
CA ASP A 58 4.19 9.24 -8.58
C ASP A 58 4.55 8.52 -9.88
N VAL A 59 5.45 7.54 -9.80
CA VAL A 59 5.95 6.82 -10.98
C VAL A 59 4.84 5.98 -11.61
N LEU A 60 4.14 5.15 -10.82
CA LEU A 60 3.07 4.30 -11.32
C LEU A 60 1.82 5.12 -11.69
N GLY A 61 1.50 6.14 -10.89
CA GLY A 61 0.40 7.06 -11.14
C GLY A 61 0.59 7.83 -12.45
N LYS A 62 1.79 8.35 -12.73
CA LYS A 62 2.10 9.02 -14.02
C LYS A 62 1.98 8.04 -15.18
N ALA A 63 2.50 6.82 -15.04
CA ALA A 63 2.43 5.80 -16.10
C ALA A 63 0.98 5.40 -16.45
N LEU A 64 0.07 5.40 -15.48
CA LEU A 64 -1.34 5.07 -15.70
C LEU A 64 -2.18 6.26 -16.18
N SER A 65 -1.94 7.46 -15.66
CA SER A 65 -2.79 8.64 -15.91
C SER A 65 -2.35 9.49 -17.10
N ASN A 66 -1.05 9.71 -17.29
CA ASN A 66 -0.50 10.56 -18.34
C ASN A 66 0.90 10.09 -18.79
N PRO A 67 1.00 8.89 -19.42
CA PRO A 67 2.27 8.38 -19.89
C PRO A 67 2.79 9.17 -21.09
N GLU A 68 4.12 9.36 -21.14
CA GLU A 68 4.79 9.87 -22.34
C GLU A 68 4.66 8.84 -23.48
N ARG A 69 4.40 9.32 -24.70
CA ARG A 69 4.13 8.47 -25.86
C ARG A 69 5.30 8.50 -26.84
N PRO A 70 5.62 7.37 -27.51
CA PRO A 70 4.94 6.08 -27.45
C PRO A 70 5.14 5.33 -26.11
N PHE A 71 4.06 4.73 -25.59
CA PHE A 71 4.06 3.98 -24.32
C PHE A 71 3.90 2.48 -24.59
N THR A 72 4.87 1.69 -24.15
CA THR A 72 4.94 0.24 -24.40
C THR A 72 5.07 -0.51 -23.08
N ALA A 73 4.18 -1.48 -22.83
CA ALA A 73 4.28 -2.39 -21.69
C ALA A 73 4.94 -3.71 -22.14
N ILE A 74 5.92 -4.19 -21.37
CA ILE A 74 6.55 -5.51 -21.58
C ILE A 74 6.08 -6.42 -20.44
N ILE A 75 5.28 -7.44 -20.78
CA ILE A 75 4.66 -8.36 -19.81
C ILE A 75 5.18 -9.78 -20.08
N GLY A 76 5.87 -10.35 -19.09
CA GLY A 76 6.38 -11.72 -19.12
C GLY A 76 5.83 -12.59 -17.98
N GLY A 77 6.37 -13.80 -17.83
CA GLY A 77 6.01 -14.76 -16.77
C GLY A 77 5.56 -16.12 -17.31
N ALA A 78 5.55 -17.14 -16.44
CA ALA A 78 5.30 -18.53 -16.85
C ALA A 78 3.82 -18.85 -17.15
N LYS A 79 2.89 -18.13 -16.51
CA LYS A 79 1.45 -18.37 -16.64
C LYS A 79 0.74 -17.09 -17.05
N VAL A 80 0.06 -17.15 -18.19
CA VAL A 80 -0.77 -16.05 -18.70
C VAL A 80 -1.87 -15.68 -17.70
N LYS A 81 -2.42 -16.68 -16.99
CA LYS A 81 -3.48 -16.49 -15.97
C LYS A 81 -3.12 -15.42 -14.93
N ASP A 82 -1.83 -15.30 -14.57
CA ASP A 82 -1.37 -14.37 -13.54
C ASP A 82 -1.15 -12.94 -14.08
N LYS A 83 -1.54 -12.66 -15.33
CA LYS A 83 -1.29 -11.39 -16.06
C LYS A 83 -2.54 -10.86 -16.78
N ILE A 84 -3.71 -11.44 -16.53
CA ILE A 84 -4.98 -11.06 -17.18
C ILE A 84 -5.54 -9.75 -16.60
N GLY A 85 -5.20 -9.44 -15.34
CA GLY A 85 -5.65 -8.25 -14.61
C GLY A 85 -4.57 -7.20 -14.47
#